data_AF-X1EZM7-F1
#
_entry.id   AF-X1EZM7-F1
#
_cell.length_a   1.000
_cell.length_b   1.000
_cell.length_c   1.000
_cell.angle_alpha   90.00
_cell.angle_beta   90.00
_cell.angle_gamma   90.00
#
_symmetry.space_group_name_H-M   'P 1'
#
loop_
_entity.id
_entity.type
_entity.pdbx_description
1 polymer ?
#
loop_
_entity_poly.entity_id
_entity_poly.type
_entity_poly.pdbx_seq_one_letter_code
_entity_poly.pdbx_strand_id
1 'polypeptide(L)'
;GLNSPLATAESIHANPLLAKVSAYYHDIGKIKKPLYFVENQVRGENRHEKLAPSMSSLILISHVKDGVELAKQQRLGKEIIDTIEQHHGTGLISYFYEKAKDQSGKKGGRSSPVKEQDFRYPGPRPQTKEV
;
A
#
# COMPACT_ATOMS: atom_id res chain seq x y z
N GLY A 1 -6.33 -15.42 19.55
CA GLY A 1 -5.68 -14.29 20.24
C GLY A 1 -5.26 -13.29 19.21
N LEU A 2 -6.01 -12.21 19.07
CA LEU A 2 -5.76 -11.14 18.09
C LEU A 2 -4.81 -10.12 18.74
N ASN A 3 -3.59 -10.02 18.21
CA ASN A 3 -2.66 -8.95 18.56
C ASN A 3 -3.22 -7.63 18.02
N SER A 4 -3.93 -6.89 18.89
CA SER A 4 -4.43 -5.56 18.55
C SER A 4 -3.27 -4.56 18.50
N PRO A 5 -3.29 -3.58 17.59
CA PRO A 5 -2.26 -2.52 17.51
C PRO A 5 -2.03 -1.78 18.84
N LEU A 6 -3.03 -1.74 19.73
CA LEU A 6 -2.90 -1.15 21.07
C LEU A 6 -1.86 -1.85 21.94
N ALA A 7 -1.80 -3.19 21.88
CA ALA A 7 -0.88 -3.96 22.71
C ALA A 7 0.60 -3.74 22.33
N THR A 8 0.86 -3.42 21.06
CA THR A 8 2.20 -3.12 20.58
C THR A 8 2.60 -1.69 20.96
N ALA A 9 1.72 -0.69 20.82
CA ALA A 9 2.04 0.73 21.06
C ALA A 9 2.44 1.07 22.51
N GLU A 10 1.78 0.46 23.50
CA GLU A 10 2.04 0.74 24.92
C GLU A 10 3.44 0.30 25.39
N SER A 11 4.05 -0.67 24.71
CA SER A 11 5.37 -1.21 25.09
C SER A 11 6.57 -0.39 24.59
N ILE A 12 6.37 0.63 23.75
CA ILE A 12 7.46 1.26 22.96
C ILE A 12 7.50 2.81 23.05
N HIS A 13 6.76 3.42 23.98
CA HIS A 13 6.57 4.88 24.09
C HIS A 13 5.90 5.53 22.86
N ALA A 14 5.04 4.80 22.15
CA ALA A 14 4.27 5.34 21.03
C ALA A 14 2.97 6.01 21.52
N ASN A 15 2.47 7.03 20.81
CA ASN A 15 1.19 7.66 21.14
C ASN A 15 0.01 6.75 20.71
N PRO A 16 -0.74 6.14 21.65
CA PRO A 16 -1.78 5.16 21.32
C PRO A 16 -2.99 5.80 20.61
N LEU A 17 -3.28 7.08 20.90
CA LEU A 17 -4.36 7.79 20.23
C LEU A 17 -4.00 8.07 18.77
N LEU A 18 -2.76 8.52 18.52
CA LEU A 18 -2.27 8.74 17.16
C LEU A 18 -2.28 7.43 16.36
N ALA A 19 -1.74 6.35 16.92
CA ALA A 19 -1.75 5.03 16.26
C ALA A 19 -3.17 4.57 15.89
N LYS A 20 -4.15 4.79 16.77
CA LYS A 20 -5.56 4.47 16.50
C LYS A 20 -6.14 5.30 15.35
N VAL A 21 -5.88 6.61 15.34
CA VAL A 21 -6.36 7.50 14.26
C VAL A 21 -5.67 7.16 12.95
N SER A 22 -4.35 6.92 12.97
CA SER A 22 -3.55 6.45 11.84
C SER A 22 -4.10 5.16 11.24
N ALA A 23 -4.48 4.18 12.06
CA ALA A 23 -5.11 2.95 11.59
C ALA A 23 -6.43 3.19 10.84
N TYR A 24 -7.22 4.21 11.20
CA TYR A 24 -8.44 4.55 10.47
C TYR A 24 -8.19 5.18 9.11
N TYR A 25 -7.12 5.95 8.96
CA TYR A 25 -6.93 6.80 7.79
C TYR A 25 -5.85 6.32 6.82
N HIS A 26 -4.92 5.45 7.21
CA HIS A 26 -3.78 5.05 6.37
C HIS A 26 -4.20 4.59 4.96
N ASP A 27 -5.33 3.88 4.88
CA ASP A 27 -5.87 3.30 3.65
C ASP A 27 -6.98 4.14 2.96
N ILE A 28 -7.23 5.38 3.39
CA ILE A 28 -8.36 6.19 2.89
C ILE A 28 -8.35 6.38 1.36
N GLY A 29 -7.17 6.36 0.73
CA GLY A 29 -7.05 6.47 -0.73
C GLY A 29 -7.65 5.30 -1.51
N LYS A 30 -7.86 4.12 -0.88
CA LYS A 30 -8.51 2.96 -1.50
C LYS A 30 -9.94 3.25 -1.95
N ILE A 31 -10.59 4.25 -1.35
CA ILE A 31 -11.97 4.68 -1.68
C ILE A 31 -12.11 5.10 -3.15
N LYS A 32 -11.04 5.56 -3.82
CA LYS A 32 -11.10 5.87 -5.26
C LYS A 32 -11.26 4.63 -6.16
N LYS A 33 -10.76 3.46 -5.73
CA LYS A 33 -10.72 2.22 -6.53
C LYS A 33 -10.98 0.98 -5.65
N PRO A 34 -12.09 0.92 -4.89
CA PRO A 34 -12.26 -0.07 -3.81
C PRO A 34 -12.19 -1.51 -4.31
N LEU A 35 -12.74 -1.80 -5.50
CA LEU A 35 -12.79 -3.16 -6.08
C LEU A 35 -11.43 -3.74 -6.49
N TYR A 36 -10.36 -2.94 -6.46
CA TYR A 36 -9.00 -3.41 -6.69
C TYR A 36 -8.30 -3.87 -5.40
N PHE A 37 -8.93 -3.72 -4.24
CA PHE A 37 -8.35 -4.15 -2.97
C PHE A 37 -9.08 -5.40 -2.48
N VAL A 38 -8.31 -6.42 -2.08
CA VAL A 38 -8.82 -7.78 -1.82
C VAL A 38 -9.86 -7.81 -0.71
N GLU A 39 -9.71 -6.96 0.31
CA GLU A 39 -10.64 -6.82 1.43
C GLU A 39 -12.03 -6.33 1.01
N ASN A 40 -12.16 -5.72 -0.18
CA ASN A 40 -13.41 -5.21 -0.72
C ASN A 40 -14.01 -6.13 -1.80
N GLN A 41 -13.41 -7.29 -2.07
CA GLN A 41 -13.90 -8.22 -3.08
C GLN A 41 -14.95 -9.17 -2.50
N VAL A 42 -16.24 -8.87 -2.74
CA VAL A 42 -17.38 -9.59 -2.13
C VAL A 42 -17.79 -10.85 -2.92
N ARG A 43 -17.49 -10.93 -4.23
CA ARG A 43 -18.01 -11.99 -5.13
C ARG A 43 -16.92 -12.81 -5.83
N GLY A 44 -15.69 -12.77 -5.33
CA GLY A 44 -14.56 -13.50 -5.92
C GLY A 44 -14.07 -12.97 -7.27
N GLU A 45 -14.65 -11.88 -7.81
CA GLU A 45 -14.11 -11.25 -9.03
C GLU A 45 -12.85 -10.43 -8.69
N ASN A 46 -11.69 -10.96 -9.05
CA ASN A 46 -10.43 -10.25 -8.89
C ASN A 46 -10.12 -9.40 -10.14
N ARG A 47 -10.29 -8.07 -10.02
CA ARG A 47 -10.06 -7.12 -11.12
C ARG A 47 -8.63 -7.15 -11.66
N HIS A 48 -7.66 -7.62 -10.88
CA HIS A 48 -6.26 -7.74 -11.30
C HIS A 48 -5.99 -8.89 -12.28
N GLU A 49 -6.92 -9.84 -12.45
CA GLU A 49 -6.75 -10.93 -13.42
C GLU A 49 -6.74 -10.43 -14.87
N LYS A 50 -7.41 -9.30 -15.11
CA LYS A 50 -7.56 -8.68 -16.44
C LYS A 50 -6.44 -7.64 -16.72
N LEU A 51 -5.47 -7.49 -15.83
CA LEU A 51 -4.44 -6.46 -15.90
C LEU A 51 -3.02 -7.04 -16.01
N ALA A 52 -2.14 -6.28 -16.66
CA ALA A 52 -0.70 -6.51 -16.56
C ALA A 52 -0.24 -6.32 -15.10
N PRO A 53 0.74 -7.09 -14.60
CA PRO A 53 1.22 -6.95 -13.23
C PRO A 53 1.73 -5.55 -12.87
N SER A 54 2.36 -4.86 -13.83
CA SER A 54 2.78 -3.46 -13.67
C SER A 54 1.60 -2.51 -13.46
N MET A 55 0.52 -2.68 -14.23
CA MET A 55 -0.71 -1.89 -14.08
C MET A 55 -1.39 -2.14 -12.73
N SER A 56 -1.42 -3.39 -12.29
CA SER A 56 -1.91 -3.74 -10.95
C SER A 56 -1.09 -3.05 -9.86
N SER A 57 0.23 -3.05 -9.99
CA SER A 57 1.14 -2.39 -9.03
C SER A 57 0.94 -0.88 -9.03
N LEU A 58 0.76 -0.24 -10.19
CA LEU A 58 0.45 1.18 -10.28
C LEU A 58 -0.88 1.54 -9.59
N ILE A 59 -1.90 0.70 -9.72
CA ILE A 59 -3.19 0.90 -9.03
C ILE A 59 -3.01 0.79 -7.52
N LEU A 60 -2.28 -0.23 -7.05
CA LEU A 60 -2.00 -0.38 -5.64
C LEU A 60 -1.17 0.80 -5.13
N ILE A 61 -0.09 1.20 -5.80
CA ILE A 61 0.73 2.35 -5.38
C ILE A 61 -0.10 3.64 -5.35
N SER A 62 -1.08 3.83 -6.25
CA SER A 62 -1.83 5.08 -6.34
C SER A 62 -2.63 5.39 -5.08
N HIS A 63 -3.06 4.40 -4.28
CA HIS A 63 -3.86 4.67 -3.09
C HIS A 63 -3.12 5.54 -2.07
N VAL A 64 -1.80 5.45 -1.98
CA VAL A 64 -0.99 6.29 -1.09
C VAL A 64 -1.13 7.76 -1.50
N LYS A 65 -0.87 8.05 -2.77
CA LYS A 65 -0.99 9.41 -3.32
C LYS A 65 -2.43 9.92 -3.23
N ASP A 66 -3.40 9.09 -3.59
CA ASP A 66 -4.83 9.41 -3.52
C ASP A 66 -5.25 9.72 -2.08
N GLY A 67 -4.72 8.98 -1.10
CA GLY A 67 -4.98 9.19 0.32
C GLY A 67 -4.35 10.48 0.84
N VAL A 68 -3.11 10.78 0.46
CA VAL A 68 -2.44 12.05 0.81
C VAL A 68 -3.20 13.25 0.23
N GLU A 69 -3.63 13.17 -1.03
CA GLU A 69 -4.43 14.22 -1.66
C GLU A 69 -5.75 14.45 -0.91
N LEU A 70 -6.46 13.37 -0.59
CA LEU A 70 -7.73 13.45 0.13
C LEU A 70 -7.55 14.00 1.55
N ALA A 71 -6.54 13.54 2.27
CA ALA A 71 -6.21 14.03 3.62
C ALA A 71 -5.87 15.52 3.62
N LYS A 72 -5.11 16.00 2.62
CA LYS A 72 -4.81 17.43 2.44
C LYS A 72 -6.07 18.24 2.14
N GLN A 73 -6.94 17.74 1.26
CA GLN A 73 -8.23 18.40 0.95
C GLN A 73 -9.12 18.53 2.19
N GLN A 74 -9.14 17.50 3.05
CA GLN A 74 -9.88 17.48 4.31
C GLN A 74 -9.14 18.15 5.47
N ARG A 75 -7.96 18.76 5.21
CA ARG A 75 -7.15 19.47 6.21
C ARG A 75 -6.79 18.60 7.43
N LEU A 76 -6.55 17.30 7.22
CA LEU A 76 -6.06 16.42 8.28
C LEU A 76 -4.67 16.86 8.76
N GLY A 77 -4.36 16.57 10.02
CA GLY A 77 -3.07 16.92 10.62
C GLY A 77 -1.88 16.25 9.92
N LYS A 78 -0.70 16.88 10.02
CA LYS A 78 0.53 16.42 9.37
C LYS A 78 0.86 14.96 9.72
N GLU A 79 0.70 14.57 10.98
CA GLU A 79 0.99 13.20 11.45
C GLU A 79 0.15 12.14 10.72
N ILE A 80 -1.11 12.45 10.41
CA ILE A 80 -2.00 11.54 9.66
C ILE A 80 -1.61 11.50 8.18
N ILE A 81 -1.28 12.66 7.59
CA ILE A 81 -0.80 12.73 6.21
C ILE A 81 0.51 11.93 6.07
N ASP A 82 1.45 12.09 7.00
CA ASP A 82 2.71 11.36 7.03
C ASP A 82 2.47 9.85 7.18
N THR A 83 1.54 9.44 8.05
CA THR A 83 1.12 8.03 8.18
C THR A 83 0.66 7.48 6.83
N ILE A 84 -0.26 8.18 6.16
CA ILE A 84 -0.77 7.75 4.85
C ILE A 84 0.35 7.64 3.84
N GLU A 85 1.28 8.60 3.81
CA GLU A 85 2.38 8.60 2.85
C GLU A 85 3.39 7.46 3.07
N GLN A 86 3.65 7.11 4.34
CA GLN A 86 4.79 6.28 4.72
C GLN A 86 4.44 4.84 5.12
N HIS A 87 3.17 4.49 5.36
CA HIS A 87 2.80 3.19 5.94
C HIS A 87 3.25 1.96 5.11
N HIS A 88 3.51 2.13 3.82
CA HIS A 88 4.13 1.09 2.99
C HIS A 88 5.64 1.23 2.80
N GLY A 89 6.20 2.37 3.18
CA GLY A 89 7.60 2.72 2.98
C GLY A 89 8.02 2.51 1.53
N THR A 90 9.13 1.79 1.36
CA THR A 90 9.62 1.35 0.05
C THR A 90 9.29 -0.11 -0.22
N GLY A 91 8.21 -0.64 0.37
CA GLY A 91 7.83 -2.05 0.30
C GLY A 91 7.69 -2.56 -1.13
N LEU A 92 8.00 -3.85 -1.34
CA LEU A 92 7.85 -4.51 -2.63
C LEU A 92 6.46 -5.13 -2.74
N ILE A 93 5.76 -4.88 -3.84
CA ILE A 93 4.52 -5.56 -4.22
C ILE A 93 4.88 -6.93 -4.81
N SER A 94 5.31 -7.83 -3.92
CA SER A 94 5.96 -9.09 -4.24
C SER A 94 5.14 -9.98 -5.17
N TYR A 95 3.83 -10.10 -4.94
CA TYR A 95 2.95 -10.92 -5.78
C TYR A 95 2.99 -10.50 -7.25
N PHE A 96 2.85 -9.21 -7.55
CA PHE A 96 2.86 -8.73 -8.94
C PHE A 96 4.28 -8.71 -9.53
N TYR A 97 5.31 -8.51 -8.70
CA TYR A 97 6.70 -8.63 -9.14
C TYR A 97 7.03 -10.05 -9.61
N GLU A 98 6.72 -11.07 -8.80
CA GLU A 98 6.95 -12.46 -9.17
C GLU A 98 6.08 -12.88 -10.36
N LYS A 99 4.81 -12.45 -10.40
CA LYS A 99 3.95 -12.68 -11.58
C LYS A 99 4.54 -12.09 -12.85
N ALA A 100 5.17 -10.91 -12.78
CA ALA A 100 5.84 -10.30 -13.92
C ALA A 100 7.09 -11.09 -14.35
N LYS A 101 7.90 -11.56 -13.38
CA LYS A 101 9.08 -12.40 -13.66
C LYS A 101 8.69 -13.70 -14.36
N ASP A 102 7.66 -14.38 -13.87
CA ASP A 102 7.16 -15.61 -14.48
C ASP A 102 6.68 -15.39 -15.91
N GLN A 103 5.97 -14.28 -16.16
CA GLN A 103 5.51 -13.92 -17.51
C GLN A 103 6.67 -13.56 -18.45
N SER A 104 7.74 -12.94 -17.93
CA SER A 104 8.94 -12.64 -18.70
C SER A 104 9.74 -13.90 -19.05
N GLY A 105 9.89 -14.82 -18.09
CA GLY A 105 10.60 -16.09 -18.30
C GLY A 105 9.95 -16.98 -19.38
N LYS A 106 8.61 -16.96 -19.46
CA LYS A 106 7.84 -17.71 -20.48
C LYS A 106 7.97 -17.15 -21.90
N LYS A 107 8.37 -15.88 -22.08
CA LYS A 107 8.47 -15.22 -23.39
C LYS A 107 9.79 -15.45 -24.14
N GLY A 108 10.66 -16.32 -23.63
CA GLY A 108 11.87 -16.77 -24.33
C GLY A 108 12.93 -15.69 -24.51
N GLY A 109 13.79 -15.51 -23.50
CA GLY A 109 15.17 -15.00 -23.61
C GLY A 109 15.43 -13.56 -24.12
N ARG A 110 14.50 -12.89 -24.80
CA ARG A 110 14.68 -11.54 -25.38
C ARG A 110 13.95 -10.43 -24.64
N SER A 111 13.24 -10.75 -23.56
CA SER A 111 12.53 -9.74 -22.77
C SER A 111 13.49 -9.11 -21.77
N SER A 112 13.47 -7.77 -21.67
CA SER A 112 14.24 -7.05 -20.65
C SER A 112 13.91 -7.55 -19.25
N PRO A 113 14.90 -7.59 -18.33
CA PRO A 113 14.67 -8.03 -16.96
C PRO A 113 13.61 -7.16 -16.29
N VAL A 114 12.71 -7.80 -15.54
CA VAL A 114 11.68 -7.12 -14.74
C VAL A 114 12.36 -6.29 -13.66
N LYS A 115 12.14 -4.98 -13.69
CA LYS A 115 12.77 -4.06 -12.74
C LYS A 115 11.95 -4.00 -11.46
N GLU A 116 12.60 -4.28 -10.34
CA GLU A 116 11.97 -4.28 -9.03
C GLU A 116 11.39 -2.92 -8.61
N GLN A 117 12.05 -1.83 -9.03
CA GLN A 117 11.58 -0.45 -8.85
C GLN A 117 10.16 -0.20 -9.37
N ASP A 118 9.71 -0.92 -10.40
CA ASP A 118 8.37 -0.73 -10.98
C ASP A 118 7.26 -1.34 -10.08
N PHE A 119 7.66 -2.07 -9.04
CA PHE A 119 6.80 -2.79 -8.09
C PHE A 119 7.04 -2.33 -6.64
N ARG A 120 7.86 -1.30 -6.41
CA ARG A 120 8.09 -0.76 -5.07
C ARG A 120 7.27 0.50 -4.85
N TYR A 121 6.76 0.64 -3.64
CA TYR A 121 6.24 1.93 -3.19
C TYR A 121 7.36 2.99 -3.24
N PRO A 122 7.05 4.24 -3.62
CA PRO A 122 8.06 5.29 -3.77
C PRO A 122 8.66 5.75 -2.43
N GLY A 123 8.06 5.36 -1.31
CA GLY A 123 8.43 5.87 0.01
C GLY A 123 7.81 7.25 0.29
N PRO A 124 8.32 7.95 1.33
CA PRO A 124 9.51 7.59 2.12
C PRO A 124 9.27 6.42 3.08
N ARG A 125 10.34 5.83 3.63
CA ARG A 125 10.23 4.85 4.73
C ARG A 125 9.60 5.52 5.97
N PRO A 126 8.90 4.79 6.84
CA PRO A 126 8.42 5.34 8.10
C PRO A 126 9.51 6.09 8.86
N GLN A 127 9.22 7.32 9.25
CA GLN A 127 10.15 8.21 9.95
C GLN A 127 9.94 8.21 11.47
N THR A 128 8.83 7.65 11.95
CA THR A 128 8.50 7.55 13.38
C THR A 128 8.03 6.14 13.72
N LYS A 129 7.87 5.83 15.02
CA LYS A 129 7.46 4.49 15.48
C LYS A 129 5.97 4.20 15.23
N GLU A 130 5.19 5.26 15.05
CA GLU A 130 3.74 5.24 14.87
C GLU A 130 3.33 4.87 13.44
N VAL A 131 4.29 4.81 12.51
CA VAL A 131 4.08 4.57 11.08
C VAL A 131 4.90 3.39 10.60
#